data_AF-D8SL42-F1
#
_entry.id   AF-D8SL42-F1
#
_cell.length_a   1.000
_cell.length_b   1.000
_cell.length_c   1.000
_cell.angle_alpha   90.00
_cell.angle_beta   90.00
_cell.angle_gamma   90.00
#
_symmetry.space_group_name_H-M   'P 1'
#
loop_
_entity.id
_entity.type
_entity.pdbx_description
1 polymer ?
#
loop_
_entity_poly.entity_id
_entity_poly.type
_entity_poly.pdbx_seq_one_letter_code
_entity_poly.pdbx_strand_id
1 'polypeptide(L)'
;RCSCKKSKCLKLYCECFASGSYCLDSCACGNCSNRQEHEDVVSETRQLIQSRNPLAFAPRVISPAEVVRVCQAFVSSNSLIFVSPAAAAIPAATSKHKRGCNCKKSLCLKKYCECFQSEVGCSDACKCRGCKNTFGAKQGD
;
A
#
# COMPACT_ATOMS: atom_id res chain seq x y z
N ARG A 1 -5.92 13.07 -6.18
CA ARG A 1 -5.48 14.47 -6.45
C ARG A 1 -4.52 14.86 -5.33
N CYS A 2 -3.31 15.34 -5.64
CA CYS A 2 -2.33 15.69 -4.59
C CYS A 2 -2.15 17.21 -4.41
N SER A 3 -1.60 17.61 -3.26
CA SER A 3 -1.29 19.02 -2.90
C SER A 3 0.15 19.17 -2.38
N CYS A 4 1.08 18.40 -2.94
CA CYS A 4 2.45 18.31 -2.46
C CYS A 4 3.23 19.64 -2.64
N LYS A 5 4.01 20.04 -1.63
CA LYS A 5 4.86 21.25 -1.70
C LYS A 5 6.36 21.01 -1.71
N LYS A 6 6.83 19.86 -1.19
CA LYS A 6 8.28 19.60 -0.96
C LYS A 6 8.81 18.32 -1.61
N SER A 7 7.94 17.46 -2.13
CA SER A 7 8.35 16.19 -2.74
C SER A 7 8.72 16.30 -4.21
N LYS A 8 8.41 17.45 -4.85
CA LYS A 8 8.35 17.59 -6.32
C LYS A 8 7.54 16.48 -6.99
N CYS A 9 6.66 15.84 -6.22
CA CYS A 9 5.91 14.64 -6.59
C CYS A 9 6.79 13.43 -7.00
N LEU A 10 8.07 13.39 -6.65
CA LEU A 10 8.98 12.25 -6.94
C LEU A 10 9.27 11.38 -5.70
N LYS A 11 8.42 11.48 -4.67
CA LYS A 11 8.54 10.72 -3.43
C LYS A 11 7.21 10.04 -3.13
N LEU A 12 7.24 8.89 -2.47
CA LEU A 12 6.05 8.11 -2.07
C LEU A 12 5.10 8.84 -1.09
N TYR A 13 5.45 10.06 -0.64
CA TYR A 13 4.53 10.97 0.05
C TYR A 13 3.45 11.54 -0.90
N CYS A 14 3.72 11.57 -2.20
CA CYS A 14 2.74 11.95 -3.22
C CYS A 14 1.89 10.73 -3.58
N GLU A 15 0.58 10.85 -3.47
CA GLU A 15 -0.37 9.78 -3.79
C GLU A 15 -0.33 9.39 -5.28
N CYS A 16 -0.19 10.37 -6.18
CA CYS A 16 -0.05 10.11 -7.62
C CYS A 16 1.19 9.25 -7.90
N PHE A 17 2.34 9.68 -7.39
CA PHE A 17 3.59 8.96 -7.61
C PHE A 17 3.60 7.59 -6.93
N ALA A 18 3.08 7.49 -5.71
CA ALA A 18 2.98 6.22 -4.98
C ALA A 18 2.05 5.20 -5.66
N SER A 19 1.04 5.66 -6.40
CA SER A 19 0.15 4.81 -7.21
C SER A 19 0.68 4.53 -8.62
N GLY A 20 1.92 4.95 -8.94
CA GLY A 20 2.50 4.76 -10.27
C GLY A 20 1.92 5.67 -11.35
N SER A 21 1.09 6.65 -10.98
CA SER A 21 0.44 7.56 -11.92
C SER A 21 1.15 8.92 -11.99
N TYR A 22 1.07 9.58 -13.14
CA TYR A 22 1.49 10.99 -13.27
C TYR A 22 0.49 11.92 -12.57
N CYS A 23 0.96 13.09 -12.14
CA CYS A 23 0.09 14.16 -11.70
C CYS A 23 -0.63 14.75 -12.92
N LEU A 24 -1.94 14.92 -12.79
CA LEU A 24 -2.76 15.65 -13.75
C LEU A 24 -2.84 17.14 -13.40
N ASP A 25 -3.34 17.96 -14.31
CA ASP A 25 -3.54 19.41 -14.08
C ASP A 25 -4.58 19.71 -12.99
N SER A 26 -5.39 18.72 -12.64
CA SER A 26 -6.24 18.80 -11.46
C SER A 26 -5.43 18.84 -10.15
N CYS A 27 -4.15 18.44 -10.11
CA CYS A 27 -3.36 18.46 -8.87
C CYS A 27 -2.96 19.88 -8.45
N ALA A 28 -2.97 20.16 -7.14
CA ALA A 28 -2.57 21.45 -6.55
C ALA A 28 -1.12 21.44 -6.03
N CYS A 29 -0.27 20.59 -6.60
CA CYS A 29 1.13 20.44 -6.19
C CYS A 29 2.02 21.54 -6.79
N GLY A 30 2.97 22.05 -5.99
CA GLY A 30 3.97 23.02 -6.44
C GLY A 30 5.24 22.35 -6.96
N ASN A 31 5.83 22.90 -8.03
CA ASN A 31 7.06 22.40 -8.67
C ASN A 31 7.00 20.89 -8.95
N CYS A 32 5.94 20.46 -9.62
CA CYS A 32 5.68 19.05 -9.90
C CYS A 32 6.60 18.53 -11.01
N SER A 33 7.41 17.53 -10.71
CA SER A 33 8.21 16.80 -11.70
C SER A 33 7.62 15.43 -12.04
N ASN A 34 6.49 15.05 -11.43
CA ASN A 34 5.75 13.83 -11.79
C ASN A 34 4.75 14.12 -12.90
N ARG A 35 5.26 14.46 -14.09
CA ARG A 35 4.49 14.72 -15.32
C ARG A 35 5.10 13.92 -16.48
N GLN A 36 4.31 13.68 -17.53
CA GLN A 36 4.79 12.93 -18.71
C GLN A 36 5.98 13.61 -19.38
N GLU A 37 6.04 14.94 -19.34
CA GLU A 37 7.16 15.74 -19.88
C GLU A 37 8.51 15.47 -19.20
N HIS A 38 8.51 14.87 -18.00
CA HIS A 38 9.69 14.51 -17.23
C HIS A 38 9.79 12.98 -17.03
N GLU A 39 9.35 12.21 -18.04
CA GLU A 39 9.27 10.75 -17.99
C GLU A 39 10.60 10.08 -17.64
N ASP A 40 11.71 10.60 -18.15
CA ASP A 40 13.08 10.17 -17.89
C ASP A 40 13.40 10.23 -16.38
N VAL A 41 13.26 11.40 -15.77
CA VAL A 41 13.53 11.63 -14.34
C VAL A 41 12.60 10.79 -13.47
N VAL A 42 11.33 10.69 -13.87
CA VAL A 42 10.31 9.90 -13.15
C VAL A 42 10.63 8.40 -13.20
N SER A 43 11.01 7.89 -14.37
CA SER A 43 11.36 6.48 -14.58
C SER A 43 12.61 6.10 -13.78
N GLU A 44 13.67 6.90 -13.87
CA GLU A 44 14.90 6.70 -13.08
C GLU A 44 14.61 6.69 -11.57
N THR A 45 13.80 7.65 -11.10
CA THR A 45 13.42 7.72 -9.68
C THR A 45 12.63 6.48 -9.25
N ARG A 46 11.73 5.98 -10.10
CA ARG A 46 10.98 4.74 -9.82
C ARG A 46 11.90 3.53 -9.73
N GLN A 47 12.82 3.37 -10.68
CA GLN A 47 13.80 2.27 -10.67
C GLN A 47 14.68 2.31 -9.43
N LEU A 48 15.16 3.48 -9.01
CA LEU A 48 15.97 3.63 -7.80
C LEU A 48 15.20 3.27 -6.51
N ILE A 49 13.90 3.59 -6.47
CA ILE A 49 13.06 3.24 -5.32
C ILE A 49 12.78 1.72 -5.31
N GLN A 50 12.51 1.13 -6.47
CA GLN A 50 12.29 -0.32 -6.61
C GLN A 50 13.54 -1.14 -6.32
N SER A 51 14.72 -0.68 -6.72
CA SER A 51 15.98 -1.39 -6.43
C SER A 51 16.27 -1.48 -4.93
N ARG A 52 15.85 -0.47 -4.15
CA ARG A 52 15.93 -0.48 -2.68
C ARG A 52 14.83 -1.31 -2.02
N ASN A 53 13.65 -1.34 -2.63
CA ASN A 53 12.52 -2.12 -2.15
C ASN A 53 11.61 -2.50 -3.34
N PRO A 54 11.62 -3.76 -3.80
CA PRO A 54 10.86 -4.18 -4.98
C PRO A 54 9.34 -4.00 -4.78
N LEU A 55 8.86 -3.97 -3.53
CA LEU A 55 7.46 -3.77 -3.19
C LEU A 55 7.10 -2.30 -2.90
N ALA A 56 7.96 -1.34 -3.23
CA ALA A 56 7.77 0.07 -2.89
C ALA A 56 6.54 0.73 -3.52
N PHE A 57 6.10 0.23 -4.68
CA PHE A 57 4.92 0.72 -5.41
C PHE A 57 3.77 -0.30 -5.42
N ALA A 58 3.90 -1.42 -4.70
CA ALA A 58 2.80 -2.36 -4.55
C ALA A 58 1.67 -1.72 -3.70
N PRO A 59 0.41 -2.11 -3.91
CA PRO A 59 -0.71 -1.67 -3.07
C PRO A 59 -0.42 -1.91 -1.58
N ARG A 60 -0.75 -0.91 -0.76
CA ARG A 60 -0.42 -0.90 0.69
C ARG A 60 -1.19 -1.96 1.47
N VAL A 61 -2.43 -2.22 1.05
CA VAL A 61 -3.28 -3.31 1.53
C VAL A 61 -3.77 -4.05 0.31
N ILE A 62 -3.64 -5.37 0.31
CA ILE A 62 -4.25 -6.21 -0.72
C ILE A 62 -5.68 -6.41 -0.26
N SER A 63 -6.62 -5.82 -0.98
CA SER A 63 -8.04 -6.07 -0.71
C SER A 63 -8.38 -7.53 -1.06
N PRO A 64 -9.41 -8.13 -0.45
CA PRO A 64 -9.89 -9.46 -0.83
C PRO A 64 -10.20 -9.55 -2.34
N ALA A 65 -10.70 -8.45 -2.92
CA ALA A 65 -10.96 -8.34 -4.36
C ALA A 65 -9.70 -8.35 -5.23
N GLU A 66 -8.58 -7.77 -4.78
CA GLU A 66 -7.29 -7.85 -5.48
C GLU A 66 -6.62 -9.21 -5.34
N VAL A 67 -6.75 -9.89 -4.19
CA VAL A 67 -6.29 -11.28 -4.04
C VAL A 67 -6.97 -12.17 -5.10
N VAL A 68 -8.29 -12.04 -5.27
CA VAL A 68 -9.05 -12.79 -6.29
C VAL A 68 -8.54 -12.53 -7.71
N ARG A 69 -8.22 -11.28 -8.07
CA ARG A 69 -7.69 -10.94 -9.40
C ARG A 69 -6.26 -11.43 -9.64
N VAL A 70 -5.41 -11.41 -8.62
CA VAL A 70 -4.01 -11.87 -8.73
C VAL A 70 -3.96 -13.41 -8.79
N CYS A 71 -4.84 -14.12 -8.07
CA CYS A 71 -4.97 -15.57 -8.18
C CYS A 71 -5.48 -16.03 -9.55
N GLN A 72 -6.20 -15.19 -10.30
CA GLN A 72 -6.63 -15.49 -11.67
C GLN A 72 -5.51 -15.37 -12.72
N ALA A 73 -4.39 -14.70 -12.41
CA ALA A 73 -3.34 -14.43 -13.39
C ALA A 73 -2.17 -15.44 -13.37
N PHE A 74 -2.07 -16.30 -12.35
CA PHE A 74 -0.99 -17.32 -12.24
C PHE A 74 -1.43 -18.74 -12.63
N VAL A 75 -2.62 -18.91 -13.20
CA VAL A 75 -3.18 -20.22 -13.62
C VAL A 75 -2.63 -20.74 -14.96
N SER A 76 -1.44 -20.28 -15.39
CA SER A 76 -0.77 -20.88 -16.54
C SER A 76 0.22 -21.95 -16.05
N SER A 77 -0.26 -23.19 -16.05
CA SER A 77 0.48 -24.46 -15.86
C SER A 77 0.41 -25.09 -14.45
N ASN A 78 -0.68 -25.82 -14.26
CA ASN A 78 -0.68 -27.19 -13.72
C ASN A 78 -0.38 -27.41 -12.22
N SER A 79 -1.22 -26.88 -11.33
CA SER A 79 -1.54 -27.55 -10.06
C SER A 79 -2.96 -27.17 -9.62
N LEU A 80 -3.88 -28.13 -9.69
CA LEU A 80 -5.30 -27.95 -9.41
C LEU A 80 -5.53 -27.85 -7.89
N ILE A 81 -5.70 -26.63 -7.37
CA ILE A 81 -6.52 -26.43 -6.16
C ILE A 81 -7.94 -26.14 -6.66
N PHE A 82 -8.82 -27.13 -6.52
CA PHE A 82 -10.26 -27.00 -6.76
C PHE A 82 -10.86 -26.11 -5.67
N VAL A 83 -11.18 -24.86 -5.98
CA VAL A 83 -11.97 -24.01 -5.08
C VAL A 83 -13.40 -23.98 -5.61
N SER A 84 -14.26 -24.78 -4.98
CA SER A 84 -15.70 -24.82 -5.27
C SER A 84 -16.39 -23.54 -4.78
N PRO A 85 -17.49 -23.07 -5.41
CA PRO A 85 -18.18 -21.82 -5.05
C PRO A 85 -18.84 -21.82 -3.66
N ALA A 86 -18.79 -22.94 -2.92
CA ALA A 86 -19.43 -23.11 -1.61
C ALA A 86 -18.55 -22.76 -0.40
N ALA A 87 -17.36 -22.18 -0.59
CA ALA A 87 -16.55 -21.63 0.50
C ALA A 87 -16.90 -20.15 0.77
N ALA A 88 -18.15 -19.90 1.14
CA ALA A 88 -18.61 -18.64 1.73
C ALA A 88 -18.09 -18.47 3.18
N ALA A 89 -16.80 -18.69 3.37
CA ALA A 89 -16.04 -18.40 4.57
C ALA A 89 -14.63 -18.02 4.16
N ILE A 90 -14.49 -16.98 3.34
CA ILE A 90 -13.26 -16.18 3.38
C ILE A 90 -13.33 -15.50 4.74
N PRO A 91 -12.51 -15.89 5.75
CA PRO A 91 -12.55 -15.17 7.01
C PRO A 91 -12.27 -13.70 6.69
N ALA A 92 -13.06 -12.80 7.26
CA ALA A 92 -12.89 -11.35 7.18
C ALA A 92 -11.54 -10.86 7.80
N ALA A 93 -10.58 -11.77 7.98
CA ALA A 93 -9.41 -11.67 8.83
C ALA A 93 -8.09 -11.87 8.06
N THR A 94 -8.01 -11.56 6.76
CA THR A 94 -6.71 -11.61 6.06
C THR A 94 -6.42 -10.47 5.09
N SER A 95 -7.10 -9.33 5.20
CA SER A 95 -6.57 -8.06 4.66
C SER A 95 -5.36 -7.64 5.53
N LYS A 96 -4.28 -8.41 5.47
CA LYS A 96 -3.05 -8.18 6.21
C LYS A 96 -2.19 -7.22 5.40
N HIS A 97 -1.77 -6.13 6.03
CA HIS A 97 -0.74 -5.27 5.46
C HIS A 97 0.56 -6.09 5.34
N LYS A 98 1.24 -6.03 4.19
CA LYS A 98 2.45 -6.84 3.94
C LYS A 98 3.66 -6.40 4.78
N ARG A 99 3.79 -5.11 5.09
CA ARG A 99 5.02 -4.53 5.65
C ARG A 99 4.99 -4.30 7.16
N GLY A 100 3.81 -4.00 7.71
CA GLY A 100 3.67 -3.61 9.11
C GLY A 100 3.95 -2.13 9.33
N CYS A 101 3.30 -1.54 10.32
CA CYS A 101 3.57 -0.17 10.75
C CYS A 101 4.68 -0.10 11.81
N ASN A 102 5.26 1.09 12.02
CA ASN A 102 6.31 1.33 13.02
C ASN A 102 5.90 2.43 14.02
N CYS A 103 4.60 2.53 14.30
CA CYS A 103 4.02 3.62 15.07
C CYS A 103 4.46 3.64 16.53
N LYS A 104 4.88 4.81 17.04
CA LYS A 104 5.27 4.99 18.44
C LYS A 104 4.33 5.90 19.23
N LYS A 105 3.78 6.94 18.59
CA LYS A 105 3.00 8.01 19.24
C LYS A 105 1.52 8.02 18.85
N SER A 106 1.19 7.50 17.67
CA SER A 106 -0.20 7.47 17.21
C SER A 106 -1.04 6.42 17.93
N LEU A 107 -0.39 5.49 18.66
CA LEU A 107 -1.01 4.29 19.24
C LEU A 107 -1.85 3.53 18.21
N CYS A 108 -1.53 3.66 16.93
CA CYS A 108 -2.29 3.11 15.81
C CYS A 108 -3.77 3.54 15.77
N LEU A 109 -4.09 4.72 16.32
CA LEU A 109 -5.44 5.31 16.38
C LEU A 109 -5.63 6.54 15.46
N LYS A 110 -4.62 6.86 14.66
CA LYS A 110 -4.59 8.04 13.80
C LYS A 110 -4.12 7.64 12.40
N LYS A 111 -4.50 8.40 11.38
CA LYS A 111 -4.11 8.18 9.97
C LYS A 111 -2.60 8.27 9.69
N TYR A 112 -1.79 8.62 10.69
CA TYR A 112 -0.33 8.43 10.66
C TYR A 112 0.08 6.95 10.65
N CYS A 113 -0.78 6.06 11.16
CA CYS A 113 -0.62 4.61 11.05
C CYS A 113 -1.25 4.14 9.74
N GLU A 114 -0.44 3.47 8.91
CA GLU A 114 -0.88 2.91 7.64
C GLU A 114 -1.91 1.78 7.80
N CYS A 115 -1.86 1.01 8.89
CA CYS A 115 -2.87 -0.01 9.20
C CYS A 115 -4.22 0.66 9.49
N PHE A 116 -4.23 1.67 10.38
CA PHE A 116 -5.45 2.41 10.73
C PHE A 116 -6.01 3.20 9.55
N GLN A 117 -5.15 3.84 8.75
CA GLN A 117 -5.57 4.57 7.56
C GLN A 117 -6.28 3.69 6.54
N SER A 118 -5.89 2.41 6.47
CA SER A 118 -6.44 1.43 5.53
C SER A 118 -7.52 0.55 6.18
N GLU A 119 -7.98 0.90 7.39
CA GLU A 119 -9.03 0.19 8.13
C GLU A 119 -8.73 -1.30 8.35
N VAL A 120 -7.45 -1.64 8.50
CA VAL A 120 -6.98 -3.00 8.80
C VAL A 120 -6.31 -3.07 10.16
N GLY A 121 -6.46 -4.21 10.83
CA GLY A 121 -5.78 -4.49 12.09
C GLY A 121 -4.26 -4.48 11.94
N CYS A 122 -3.58 -4.10 13.02
CA CYS A 122 -2.16 -4.38 13.19
C CYS A 122 -1.95 -5.90 13.34
N SER A 123 -0.82 -6.40 12.85
CA SER A 123 -0.46 -7.82 12.87
C SER A 123 0.91 -7.99 13.51
N ASP A 124 1.40 -9.22 13.60
CA ASP A 124 2.73 -9.50 14.14
C ASP A 124 3.86 -8.88 13.30
N ALA A 125 3.59 -8.57 12.03
CA ALA A 125 4.51 -7.81 11.18
C ALA A 125 4.68 -6.33 11.63
N CYS A 126 3.74 -5.79 12.42
CA CYS A 126 3.86 -4.45 12.96
C CYS A 126 4.93 -4.37 14.06
N LYS A 127 5.72 -3.30 14.03
CA LYS A 127 6.69 -2.93 15.08
C LYS A 127 6.21 -1.70 15.87
N CYS A 128 4.90 -1.46 15.90
CA CYS A 128 4.31 -0.43 16.72
C CYS A 128 4.49 -0.73 18.21
N ARG A 129 4.42 0.31 19.05
CA ARG A 129 4.44 0.21 20.51
C ARG A 129 3.15 0.76 21.09
N GLY A 130 2.57 0.07 22.07
CA GLY A 130 1.31 0.46 22.69
C GLY A 130 0.18 0.49 21.67
N CYS A 131 0.07 -0.55 20.85
CA CYS A 131 -0.93 -0.62 19.79
C CYS A 131 -2.35 -0.58 20.37
N LYS A 132 -3.14 0.42 19.97
CA LYS A 132 -4.57 0.55 20.30
C LYS A 132 -5.43 0.62 19.05
N ASN A 133 -4.98 0.04 17.94
CA ASN A 133 -5.73 0.05 16.69
C ASN A 133 -7.11 -0.61 16.88
N THR A 134 -8.18 0.12 16.58
CA THR A 134 -9.57 -0.34 16.72
C THR A 134 -9.95 -1.42 15.71
N PHE A 135 -9.24 -1.53 14.58
CA PHE A 135 -9.45 -2.55 13.55
C PHE A 135 -8.73 -3.88 13.85
N GLY A 136 -8.02 -3.96 14.99
CA GLY A 136 -7.27 -5.14 15.42
C GLY A 136 -5.92 -4.71 15.99
N ALA A 137 -5.65 -5.08 17.24
CA ALA A 137 -4.38 -4.82 17.89
C ALA A 137 -3.35 -5.92 17.59
N LYS A 138 -2.06 -5.59 17.71
CA LYS A 138 -0.98 -6.57 17.60
C LYS A 138 -0.99 -7.42 18.88
N GLN A 139 -0.78 -8.73 18.77
CA GLN A 139 -0.61 -9.60 19.95
C GLN A 139 0.71 -9.29 20.67
N GLY A 140 0.67 -9.18 22.00
CA GLY A 140 1.85 -8.99 22.85
C GLY A 140 2.28 -7.54 23.13
N ASP A 141 1.35 -6.57 23.06
CA ASP A 141 1.49 -5.26 23.72
C ASP A 141 0.83 -5.27 25.11
#